data_AF-G4ZT60-F1
#
_entry.id   AF-G4ZT60-F1
#
_cell.length_a   1.000
_cell.length_b   1.000
_cell.length_c   1.000
_cell.angle_alpha   90.00
_cell.angle_beta   90.00
_cell.angle_gamma   90.00
#
_symmetry.space_group_name_H-M   'P 1'
#
loop_
_entity.id
_entity.type
_entity.pdbx_description
1 polymer ?
#
loop_
_entity_poly.entity_id
_entity_poly.type
_entity_poly.pdbx_seq_one_letter_code
_entity_poly.pdbx_strand_id
1 'polypeptide(L)'
;MHAALRDNYPQPLLQSGPNGSQQYGIVEIDEGTELRLCGAFGGGRSSTVVASACRCRALHDPNDSEWINLVVPGYGACKAKLDDRGFETPGVLIDVLVLVTRGLCSLKLYFNAEDATAASHVDLCALARACPNLLYLCLRYATVVVSEHEAALRLWSVKTIKLDECSCTLADLVGCLRDPKLRMARELVQLKVTPRKNEEFAEEEVREVMAHNGQFLPVVKEKLTTSSKAAVISVVTAATWSTKPIHCLDAYILSSIFVFASTPTQRSVECQCMG
;
A
#
# COMPACT_ATOMS: atom_id res chain seq x y z
N MET A 1 20.33 8.18 -12.25
CA MET A 1 19.11 8.24 -11.40
C MET A 1 17.82 7.97 -12.16
N HIS A 2 17.61 8.52 -13.37
CA HIS A 2 16.38 8.30 -14.15
C HIS A 2 16.14 6.85 -14.62
N ALA A 3 17.19 6.03 -14.79
CA ALA A 3 17.03 4.64 -15.26
C ALA A 3 16.49 3.69 -14.16
N ALA A 4 17.13 3.62 -13.00
CA ALA A 4 16.69 2.74 -11.89
C ALA A 4 15.28 3.09 -11.34
N LEU A 5 14.91 4.38 -11.36
CA LEU A 5 13.55 4.84 -11.01
C LEU A 5 12.53 4.60 -12.13
N ARG A 6 12.95 4.53 -13.41
CA ARG A 6 12.07 4.14 -14.53
C ARG A 6 11.78 2.64 -14.53
N ASP A 7 12.78 1.84 -14.16
CA ASP A 7 12.71 0.38 -14.28
C ASP A 7 12.17 -0.32 -13.02
N ASN A 8 11.64 0.45 -12.05
CA ASN A 8 11.12 -0.06 -10.76
C ASN A 8 12.10 -0.99 -10.04
N TYR A 9 13.41 -0.71 -10.09
CA TYR A 9 14.41 -1.62 -9.53
C TYR A 9 14.55 -1.48 -8.00
N PRO A 10 14.78 -2.59 -7.23
CA PRO A 10 14.74 -3.97 -7.70
C PRO A 10 13.32 -4.30 -8.13
N GLN A 11 13.17 -4.85 -9.34
CA GLN A 11 11.86 -5.10 -9.93
C GLN A 11 11.04 -5.94 -8.95
N PRO A 12 9.84 -5.51 -8.55
CA PRO A 12 8.92 -6.40 -7.85
C PRO A 12 8.66 -7.58 -8.78
N LEU A 13 9.18 -8.77 -8.46
CA LEU A 13 8.95 -9.94 -9.29
C LEU A 13 7.45 -10.26 -9.26
N LEU A 14 6.82 -10.08 -10.42
CA LEU A 14 5.40 -10.39 -10.64
C LEU A 14 5.12 -11.91 -10.67
N GLN A 15 6.16 -12.75 -10.55
CA GLN A 15 6.04 -14.21 -10.50
C GLN A 15 7.12 -14.78 -9.56
N SER A 16 6.80 -14.94 -8.29
CA SER A 16 7.54 -15.85 -7.41
C SER A 16 7.11 -17.27 -7.75
N GLY A 17 7.99 -18.05 -8.38
CA GLY A 17 7.83 -19.50 -8.50
C GLY A 17 7.72 -20.16 -7.11
N PRO A 18 7.26 -21.42 -7.05
CA PRO A 18 6.77 -22.05 -5.81
C PRO A 18 7.76 -22.17 -4.65
N ASN A 19 9.05 -21.85 -4.81
CA ASN A 19 10.11 -22.22 -3.86
C ASN A 19 11.08 -21.11 -3.40
N GLY A 20 10.79 -19.81 -3.52
CA GLY A 20 11.76 -18.79 -3.05
C GLY A 20 11.13 -17.48 -2.55
N SER A 21 11.15 -17.26 -1.24
CA SER A 21 10.73 -16.03 -0.57
C SER A 21 11.81 -14.95 -0.66
N GLN A 22 11.89 -14.27 -1.80
CA GLN A 22 12.73 -13.07 -1.90
C GLN A 22 12.24 -11.99 -0.92
N GLN A 23 13.13 -11.44 -0.08
CA GLN A 23 12.82 -10.48 0.97
C GLN A 23 13.32 -9.08 0.62
N TYR A 24 12.44 -8.09 0.58
CA TYR A 24 12.83 -6.69 0.41
C TYR A 24 13.07 -6.03 1.77
N GLY A 25 14.10 -5.20 1.87
CA GLY A 25 14.47 -4.50 3.10
C GLY A 25 15.23 -3.21 2.86
N ILE A 26 15.69 -2.59 3.94
CA ILE A 26 16.70 -1.53 3.89
C ILE A 26 17.90 -2.06 4.66
N VAL A 27 19.10 -1.94 4.08
CA VAL A 27 20.34 -2.31 4.75
C VAL A 27 21.26 -1.10 4.83
N GLU A 28 22.04 -1.06 5.91
CA GLU A 28 23.18 -0.16 6.05
C GLU A 28 24.40 -0.82 5.43
N ILE A 29 25.04 -0.12 4.50
CA ILE A 29 26.28 -0.55 3.85
C ILE A 29 27.38 0.31 4.42
N ASP A 30 28.41 -0.32 4.97
CA ASP A 30 29.54 0.38 5.57
C ASP A 30 30.48 0.97 4.51
N GLU A 31 31.28 1.94 4.93
CA GLU A 31 32.40 2.42 4.12
C GLU A 31 33.42 1.29 3.92
N GLY A 32 33.93 1.15 2.70
CA GLY A 32 34.86 0.07 2.34
C GLY A 32 34.19 -1.20 1.81
N THR A 33 32.85 -1.31 1.84
CA THR A 33 32.16 -2.48 1.27
C THR A 33 32.31 -2.53 -0.26
N GLU A 34 32.67 -3.70 -0.80
CA GLU A 34 32.78 -3.91 -2.25
C GLU A 34 31.38 -4.12 -2.86
N LEU A 35 31.05 -3.30 -3.86
CA LEU A 35 29.83 -3.41 -4.65
C LEU A 35 30.13 -3.87 -6.07
N ARG A 36 29.22 -4.70 -6.59
CA ARG A 36 29.18 -5.03 -8.02
C ARG A 36 28.00 -4.36 -8.69
N LEU A 37 28.28 -3.52 -9.69
CA LEU A 37 27.26 -2.85 -10.49
C LEU A 37 26.55 -3.85 -11.40
N CYS A 38 25.21 -3.85 -11.39
CA CYS A 38 24.42 -4.67 -12.29
C CYS A 38 24.18 -3.93 -13.62
N GLY A 39 24.52 -4.55 -14.76
CA GLY A 39 24.18 -4.04 -16.10
C GLY A 39 25.31 -3.40 -16.90
N ALA A 40 26.58 -3.52 -16.49
CA ALA A 40 27.69 -3.18 -17.37
C ALA A 40 27.77 -4.21 -18.52
N PHE A 41 27.33 -3.79 -19.71
CA PHE A 41 27.45 -4.59 -20.92
C PHE A 41 28.93 -4.92 -21.18
N GLY A 42 29.28 -6.19 -21.08
CA GLY A 42 30.56 -6.74 -21.51
C GLY A 42 31.49 -7.14 -20.37
N GLY A 43 31.39 -8.40 -19.93
CA GLY A 43 32.46 -9.32 -19.48
C GLY A 43 33.52 -8.89 -18.44
N GLY A 44 33.58 -7.62 -18.04
CA GLY A 44 34.60 -7.07 -17.16
C GLY A 44 34.02 -6.85 -15.76
N ARG A 45 34.56 -7.59 -14.78
CA ARG A 45 34.26 -7.44 -13.36
C ARG A 45 34.77 -6.08 -12.87
N SER A 46 33.99 -5.03 -13.09
CA SER A 46 34.25 -3.72 -12.51
C SER A 46 33.58 -3.71 -11.14
N SER A 47 34.36 -3.94 -10.09
CA SER A 47 33.92 -3.72 -8.71
C SER A 47 34.29 -2.32 -8.26
N THR A 48 33.42 -1.74 -7.43
CA THR A 48 33.60 -0.40 -6.87
C THR A 48 33.45 -0.48 -5.37
N VAL A 49 34.31 0.21 -4.64
CA VAL A 49 34.27 0.24 -3.18
C VAL A 49 33.45 1.45 -2.73
N VAL A 50 32.58 1.24 -1.74
CA VAL A 50 31.78 2.32 -1.13
C VAL A 50 32.71 3.28 -0.41
N ALA A 51 32.74 4.54 -0.86
CA ALA A 51 33.61 5.56 -0.27
C ALA A 51 33.05 6.19 1.02
N SER A 52 31.80 5.90 1.39
CA SER A 52 31.15 6.36 2.63
C SER A 52 29.91 5.53 2.93
N ALA A 53 29.67 5.21 4.20
CA ALA A 53 28.53 4.39 4.59
C ALA A 53 27.17 4.95 4.10
N CYS A 54 26.25 4.09 3.67
CA CYS A 54 24.97 4.50 3.09
C CYS A 54 23.83 3.52 3.35
N ARG A 55 22.60 4.06 3.44
CA ARG A 55 21.36 3.26 3.56
C ARG A 55 20.79 2.98 2.18
N CYS A 56 20.61 1.70 1.87
CA CYS A 56 20.17 1.25 0.56
C CYS A 56 18.94 0.36 0.67
N ARG A 57 18.06 0.41 -0.34
CA ARG A 57 16.99 -0.59 -0.47
C ARG A 57 17.61 -1.90 -0.89
N ALA A 58 17.16 -3.00 -0.33
CA ALA A 58 17.71 -4.32 -0.51
C ALA A 58 16.63 -5.30 -0.95
N LEU A 59 17.01 -6.32 -1.69
CA LEU A 59 16.24 -7.50 -2.06
C LEU A 59 17.16 -8.71 -1.87
N HIS A 60 16.91 -9.45 -0.80
CA HIS A 60 17.53 -10.73 -0.51
C HIS A 60 16.81 -11.82 -1.31
N ASP A 61 17.55 -12.56 -2.13
CA ASP A 61 17.04 -13.75 -2.79
C ASP A 61 17.52 -14.98 -2.01
N PRO A 62 16.64 -15.78 -1.39
CA PRO A 62 17.06 -16.95 -0.64
C PRO A 62 17.75 -18.02 -1.50
N ASN A 63 17.65 -17.94 -2.83
CA ASN A 63 18.40 -18.80 -3.76
C ASN A 63 19.82 -18.29 -4.04
N ASP A 64 20.14 -17.04 -3.70
CA ASP A 64 21.45 -16.39 -3.84
C ASP A 64 21.96 -15.97 -2.45
N SER A 65 22.31 -16.97 -1.64
CA SER A 65 22.66 -16.79 -0.21
C SER A 65 23.92 -15.97 0.04
N GLU A 66 24.71 -15.69 -1.00
CA GLU A 66 25.94 -14.91 -0.87
C GLU A 66 25.73 -13.42 -1.17
N TRP A 67 24.70 -13.03 -1.94
CA TRP A 67 24.55 -11.65 -2.43
C TRP A 67 23.14 -11.09 -2.27
N ILE A 68 23.07 -9.85 -1.79
CA ILE A 68 21.83 -9.07 -1.70
C ILE A 68 21.81 -8.02 -2.80
N ASN A 69 20.69 -7.94 -3.51
CA ASN A 69 20.47 -6.91 -4.52
C ASN A 69 20.11 -5.59 -3.83
N LEU A 70 20.72 -4.50 -4.25
CA LEU A 70 20.63 -3.21 -3.60
C LEU A 70 20.32 -2.11 -4.61
N VAL A 71 19.67 -1.06 -4.13
CA VAL A 71 19.58 0.22 -4.85
C VAL A 71 20.32 1.25 -4.05
N VAL A 72 21.49 1.61 -4.56
CA VAL A 72 22.40 2.58 -3.97
C VAL A 72 22.09 3.97 -4.56
N PRO A 73 21.77 4.97 -3.74
CA PRO A 73 21.56 6.34 -4.21
C PRO A 73 22.76 6.84 -5.02
N GLY A 74 22.52 7.39 -6.21
CA GLY A 74 23.58 7.86 -7.11
C GLY A 74 24.18 6.81 -8.04
N TYR A 75 24.24 5.54 -7.64
CA TYR A 75 24.91 4.45 -8.38
C TYR A 75 23.95 3.45 -9.04
N GLY A 76 22.71 3.33 -8.56
CA GLY A 76 21.71 2.42 -9.13
C GLY A 76 21.77 1.01 -8.56
N ALA A 77 21.46 0.01 -9.38
CA ALA A 77 21.35 -1.39 -8.98
C ALA A 77 22.73 -2.02 -8.70
N CYS A 78 22.94 -2.53 -7.49
CA CYS A 78 24.19 -3.12 -7.03
C CYS A 78 23.96 -4.49 -6.36
N LYS A 79 24.97 -5.34 -6.27
CA LYS A 79 24.98 -6.50 -5.37
C LYS A 79 26.03 -6.28 -4.26
N ALA A 80 25.69 -6.63 -3.02
CA ALA A 80 26.62 -6.68 -1.89
C ALA A 80 26.52 -8.01 -1.13
N LYS A 81 27.62 -8.39 -0.48
CA LYS A 81 27.70 -9.60 0.34
C LYS A 81 27.25 -9.28 1.77
N LEU A 82 26.35 -10.08 2.35
CA LEU A 82 25.85 -9.86 3.72
C LEU A 82 26.64 -10.71 4.72
N ASP A 83 27.10 -10.08 5.79
CA ASP A 83 27.76 -10.77 6.89
C ASP A 83 26.73 -11.03 8.03
N ASP A 84 26.22 -12.26 8.08
CA ASP A 84 25.59 -13.03 9.20
C ASP A 84 24.70 -12.36 10.29
N ARG A 85 24.02 -11.21 10.08
CA ARG A 85 23.12 -10.60 11.10
C ARG A 85 21.69 -10.32 10.60
N GLY A 86 20.67 -10.95 11.21
CA GLY A 86 19.22 -10.81 10.90
C GLY A 86 18.45 -9.76 11.75
N PHE A 87 17.13 -9.61 11.54
CA PHE A 87 16.25 -8.64 12.23
C PHE A 87 15.62 -9.21 13.52
N GLU A 88 15.81 -8.57 14.68
CA GLU A 88 15.63 -9.24 15.98
C GLU A 88 14.30 -9.01 16.76
N THR A 89 13.42 -8.02 16.50
CA THR A 89 12.16 -7.87 17.32
C THR A 89 10.97 -7.13 16.65
N PRO A 90 9.72 -7.32 17.13
CA PRO A 90 8.51 -6.59 16.68
C PRO A 90 8.55 -5.06 16.91
N GLY A 91 9.27 -4.59 17.93
CA GLY A 91 9.47 -3.15 18.18
C GLY A 91 10.27 -2.49 17.06
N VAL A 92 11.31 -3.17 16.57
CA VAL A 92 12.13 -2.72 15.44
C VAL A 92 11.29 -2.61 14.16
N LEU A 93 10.30 -3.46 13.95
CA LEU A 93 9.37 -3.34 12.82
C LEU A 93 8.57 -2.02 12.88
N ILE A 94 8.06 -1.65 14.07
CA ILE A 94 7.31 -0.40 14.25
C ILE A 94 8.22 0.82 14.10
N ASP A 95 9.43 0.78 14.64
CA ASP A 95 10.40 1.88 14.51
C ASP A 95 10.87 2.05 13.05
N VAL A 96 11.10 0.93 12.34
CA VAL A 96 11.40 0.92 10.90
C VAL A 96 10.22 1.43 10.10
N LEU A 97 8.99 1.04 10.45
CA LEU A 97 7.78 1.60 9.84
C LEU A 97 7.78 3.13 10.07
N VAL A 98 7.84 3.62 11.30
CA VAL A 98 7.87 5.07 11.60
C VAL A 98 8.98 5.83 10.85
N LEU A 99 10.15 5.22 10.63
CA LEU A 99 11.27 5.80 9.86
C LEU A 99 11.06 5.79 8.34
N VAL A 100 10.29 4.84 7.80
CA VAL A 100 10.10 4.62 6.35
C VAL A 100 8.74 5.15 5.86
N THR A 101 7.76 5.34 6.72
CA THR A 101 6.33 5.44 6.37
C THR A 101 5.80 6.80 5.97
N ARG A 102 6.61 7.86 5.93
CA ARG A 102 6.13 9.15 5.41
C ARG A 102 5.62 9.08 3.96
N GLY A 103 5.96 8.02 3.21
CA GLY A 103 5.44 7.75 1.87
C GLY A 103 5.02 6.30 1.60
N LEU A 104 4.79 5.48 2.62
CA LEU A 104 4.39 4.09 2.39
C LEU A 104 2.91 4.02 2.01
N CYS A 105 2.64 3.73 0.74
CA CYS A 105 1.27 3.64 0.21
C CYS A 105 0.74 2.19 0.12
N SER A 106 1.60 1.18 0.23
CA SER A 106 1.23 -0.23 0.10
C SER A 106 2.05 -1.08 1.08
N LEU A 107 1.38 -1.96 1.82
CA LEU A 107 1.98 -2.84 2.81
C LEU A 107 1.36 -4.23 2.69
N LYS A 108 2.21 -5.26 2.63
CA LYS A 108 1.82 -6.67 2.69
C LYS A 108 2.61 -7.35 3.79
N LEU A 109 1.92 -7.96 4.75
CA LEU A 109 2.54 -8.70 5.85
C LEU A 109 2.04 -10.15 5.81
N TYR A 110 2.99 -11.08 5.90
CA TYR A 110 2.73 -12.51 5.90
C TYR A 110 3.31 -13.09 7.18
N PHE A 111 2.45 -13.64 8.03
CA PHE A 111 2.86 -14.30 9.26
C PHE A 111 2.93 -15.81 9.05
N ASN A 112 3.70 -16.51 9.86
CA ASN A 112 3.76 -17.97 9.81
C ASN A 112 2.48 -18.57 10.41
N ALA A 113 1.84 -19.49 9.68
CA ALA A 113 0.63 -20.17 10.15
C ALA A 113 0.92 -21.17 11.29
N GLU A 114 2.16 -21.66 11.38
CA GLU A 114 2.59 -22.70 12.32
C GLU A 114 2.88 -22.15 13.73
N ASP A 115 3.15 -20.85 13.84
CA ASP A 115 3.44 -20.16 15.11
C ASP A 115 2.15 -19.70 15.84
N ALA A 116 1.09 -20.51 15.76
CA ALA A 116 -0.24 -20.18 16.28
C ALA A 116 -0.28 -19.95 17.81
N THR A 117 0.75 -20.36 18.54
CA THR A 117 0.87 -20.19 20.00
C THR A 117 1.26 -18.77 20.42
N ALA A 118 1.83 -17.96 19.52
CA ALA A 118 2.07 -16.53 19.71
C ALA A 118 1.41 -15.78 18.55
N ALA A 119 0.07 -15.76 18.55
CA ALA A 119 -0.72 -15.09 17.53
C ALA A 119 -0.14 -13.69 17.24
N SER A 120 0.34 -13.48 16.01
CA SER A 120 0.87 -12.19 15.60
C SER A 120 -0.29 -11.20 15.50
N HIS A 121 -0.47 -10.43 16.56
CA HIS A 121 -1.52 -9.42 16.67
C HIS A 121 -1.15 -8.18 15.87
N VAL A 122 -2.05 -7.77 14.99
CA VAL A 122 -1.91 -6.55 14.20
C VAL A 122 -3.07 -5.62 14.56
N ASP A 123 -2.74 -4.50 15.19
CA ASP A 123 -3.71 -3.46 15.50
C ASP A 123 -3.79 -2.45 14.34
N LEU A 124 -4.99 -2.32 13.75
CA LEU A 124 -5.23 -1.36 12.66
C LEU A 124 -5.02 0.10 13.12
N CYS A 125 -5.29 0.43 14.38
CA CYS A 125 -5.04 1.76 14.92
C CYS A 125 -3.55 2.08 15.00
N ALA A 126 -2.74 1.10 15.40
CA ALA A 126 -1.28 1.23 15.41
C ALA A 126 -0.74 1.38 13.98
N LEU A 127 -1.23 0.58 13.04
CA LEU A 127 -0.87 0.70 11.61
C LEU A 127 -1.29 2.04 11.02
N ALA A 128 -2.48 2.55 11.34
CA ALA A 128 -2.94 3.86 10.87
C ALA A 128 -2.03 4.99 11.37
N ARG A 129 -1.53 4.87 12.60
CA ARG A 129 -0.60 5.84 13.20
C ARG A 129 0.79 5.76 12.57
N ALA A 130 1.29 4.54 12.37
CA ALA A 130 2.59 4.32 11.75
C ALA A 130 2.57 4.68 10.26
N CYS A 131 1.49 4.37 9.54
CA CYS A 131 1.38 4.46 8.08
C CYS A 131 0.12 5.27 7.66
N PRO A 132 0.07 6.58 7.94
CA PRO A 132 -1.16 7.37 7.72
C PRO A 132 -1.54 7.50 6.24
N ASN A 133 -0.56 7.40 5.33
CA ASN A 133 -0.74 7.50 3.88
C ASN A 133 -0.95 6.14 3.20
N LEU A 134 -1.12 5.07 3.96
CA LEU A 134 -1.30 3.73 3.40
C LEU A 134 -2.61 3.68 2.61
N LEU A 135 -2.53 3.25 1.35
CA LEU A 135 -3.68 3.07 0.46
C LEU A 135 -4.07 1.60 0.34
N TYR A 136 -3.11 0.69 0.46
CA TYR A 136 -3.29 -0.74 0.32
C TYR A 136 -2.67 -1.50 1.50
N LEU A 137 -3.47 -2.33 2.16
CA LEU A 137 -3.06 -3.23 3.22
C LEU A 137 -3.44 -4.67 2.85
N CYS A 138 -2.48 -5.59 2.93
CA CYS A 138 -2.72 -7.03 2.89
C CYS A 138 -2.09 -7.67 4.11
N LEU A 139 -2.89 -8.40 4.90
CA LEU A 139 -2.43 -9.19 6.03
C LEU A 139 -2.76 -10.65 5.76
N ARG A 140 -1.83 -11.55 6.04
CA ARG A 140 -2.06 -13.00 5.94
C ARG A 140 -1.64 -13.71 7.21
N TYR A 141 -2.50 -14.60 7.72
CA TYR A 141 -2.24 -15.36 8.95
C TYR A 141 -2.11 -14.52 10.23
N ALA A 142 -2.67 -13.31 10.24
CA ALA A 142 -2.64 -12.40 11.39
C ALA A 142 -3.88 -12.51 12.28
N THR A 143 -3.76 -12.12 13.54
CA THR A 143 -4.92 -11.77 14.37
C THR A 143 -5.11 -10.26 14.31
N VAL A 144 -6.17 -9.81 13.65
CA VAL A 144 -6.43 -8.38 13.44
C VAL A 144 -7.38 -7.88 14.52
N VAL A 145 -6.96 -6.80 15.19
CA VAL A 145 -7.75 -6.12 16.21
C VAL A 145 -7.88 -4.65 15.85
N VAL A 146 -8.96 -4.02 16.32
CA VAL A 146 -9.15 -2.58 16.21
C VAL A 146 -9.28 -2.02 17.62
N SER A 147 -8.21 -1.44 18.16
CA SER A 147 -8.27 -0.85 19.50
C SER A 147 -9.02 0.48 19.52
N GLU A 148 -9.43 0.95 20.71
CA GLU A 148 -10.13 2.24 20.89
C GLU A 148 -9.19 3.45 20.68
N HIS A 149 -8.79 3.74 19.44
CA HIS A 149 -7.96 4.92 19.11
C HIS A 149 -8.47 5.62 17.84
N GLU A 150 -9.64 6.27 17.99
CA GLU A 150 -10.43 6.86 16.91
C GLU A 150 -9.64 7.89 16.07
N ALA A 151 -8.71 8.64 16.67
CA ALA A 151 -8.02 9.75 15.99
C ALA A 151 -7.15 9.31 14.78
N ALA A 152 -6.46 8.17 14.89
CA ALA A 152 -5.61 7.69 13.79
C ALA A 152 -6.45 7.14 12.63
N LEU A 153 -7.48 6.34 12.94
CA LEU A 153 -8.42 5.81 11.94
C LEU A 153 -9.23 6.91 11.24
N ARG A 154 -9.55 8.00 11.95
CA ARG A 154 -10.21 9.18 11.36
C ARG A 154 -9.39 9.82 10.23
N LEU A 155 -8.06 9.69 10.25
CA LEU A 155 -7.18 10.28 9.24
C LEU A 155 -6.72 9.29 8.17
N TRP A 156 -6.88 7.99 8.42
CA TRP A 156 -6.34 6.92 7.59
C TRP A 156 -7.06 6.80 6.25
N SER A 157 -6.35 7.03 5.15
CA SER A 157 -6.91 7.06 3.78
C SER A 157 -6.81 5.72 3.04
N VAL A 158 -6.90 4.62 3.77
CA VAL A 158 -6.77 3.28 3.18
C VAL A 158 -7.93 3.01 2.23
N LYS A 159 -7.61 2.60 1.01
CA LYS A 159 -8.58 2.29 -0.05
C LYS A 159 -8.86 0.79 -0.17
N THR A 160 -7.88 -0.04 0.18
CA THR A 160 -8.00 -1.49 0.08
C THR A 160 -7.43 -2.15 1.32
N ILE A 161 -8.23 -3.02 1.94
CA ILE A 161 -7.80 -3.92 3.01
C ILE A 161 -8.12 -5.35 2.57
N LYS A 162 -7.12 -6.23 2.61
CA LYS A 162 -7.26 -7.67 2.40
C LYS A 162 -6.76 -8.41 3.64
N LEU A 163 -7.65 -9.17 4.25
CA LEU A 163 -7.38 -10.01 5.41
C LEU A 163 -7.51 -11.46 4.94
N ASP A 164 -6.39 -12.06 4.55
CA ASP A 164 -6.36 -13.40 3.98
C ASP A 164 -6.01 -14.43 5.08
N GLU A 165 -6.87 -15.41 5.33
CA GLU A 165 -6.67 -16.40 6.40
C GLU A 165 -6.34 -15.73 7.76
N CYS A 166 -7.13 -14.72 8.15
CA CYS A 166 -6.91 -13.95 9.37
C CYS A 166 -8.03 -14.21 10.40
N SER A 167 -7.67 -14.17 11.68
CA SER A 167 -8.65 -14.12 12.78
C SER A 167 -8.95 -12.65 13.09
N CYS A 168 -10.21 -12.23 13.02
CA CYS A 168 -10.59 -10.85 13.33
C CYS A 168 -12.03 -10.76 13.80
N THR A 169 -12.33 -9.76 14.64
CA THR A 169 -13.71 -9.45 15.02
C THR A 169 -14.36 -8.62 13.91
N LEU A 170 -15.27 -9.20 13.15
CA LEU A 170 -15.96 -8.49 12.07
C LEU A 170 -16.78 -7.31 12.60
N ALA A 171 -17.34 -7.40 13.82
CA ALA A 171 -18.08 -6.30 14.45
C ALA A 171 -17.25 -5.01 14.56
N ASP A 172 -15.94 -5.10 14.82
CA ASP A 172 -15.05 -3.95 14.90
C ASP A 172 -14.84 -3.29 13.53
N LEU A 173 -14.70 -4.10 12.48
CA LEU A 173 -14.62 -3.64 11.10
C LEU A 173 -15.94 -3.00 10.65
N VAL A 174 -17.09 -3.59 11.01
CA VAL A 174 -18.41 -3.01 10.78
C VAL A 174 -18.54 -1.66 11.48
N GLY A 175 -18.09 -1.56 12.74
CA GLY A 175 -18.03 -0.30 13.47
C GLY A 175 -17.25 0.76 12.69
N CYS A 176 -16.10 0.38 12.12
CA CYS A 176 -15.29 1.28 11.30
C CYS A 176 -15.98 1.73 10.00
N LEU A 177 -16.80 0.87 9.39
CA LEU A 177 -17.54 1.15 8.16
C LEU A 177 -18.84 1.94 8.40
N ARG A 178 -19.44 1.79 9.58
CA ARG A 178 -20.70 2.44 9.96
C ARG A 178 -20.50 3.87 10.43
N ASP A 179 -19.36 4.20 11.05
CA ASP A 179 -19.09 5.55 11.53
C ASP A 179 -18.64 6.50 10.40
N PRO A 180 -19.49 7.44 9.96
CA PRO A 180 -19.16 8.37 8.88
C PRO A 180 -18.04 9.35 9.23
N LYS A 181 -17.63 9.46 10.51
CA LYS A 181 -16.48 10.29 10.92
C LYS A 181 -15.16 9.67 10.51
N LEU A 182 -15.09 8.34 10.41
CA LEU A 182 -13.90 7.62 9.98
C LEU A 182 -13.71 7.75 8.47
N ARG A 183 -12.46 7.95 8.03
CA ARG A 183 -12.16 7.98 6.59
C ARG A 183 -12.38 6.63 5.94
N MET A 184 -12.17 5.54 6.67
CA MET A 184 -12.47 4.19 6.19
C MET A 184 -13.94 4.06 5.72
N ALA A 185 -14.89 4.58 6.48
CA ALA A 185 -16.31 4.61 6.09
C ALA A 185 -16.62 5.45 4.84
N ARG A 186 -15.72 6.38 4.44
CA ARG A 186 -15.91 7.27 3.29
C ARG A 186 -15.05 6.90 2.08
N GLU A 187 -13.94 6.23 2.29
CA GLU A 187 -12.87 6.07 1.30
C GLU A 187 -12.40 4.63 1.09
N LEU A 188 -12.75 3.69 1.99
CA LEU A 188 -12.43 2.28 1.78
C LEU A 188 -13.27 1.73 0.63
N VAL A 189 -12.60 1.47 -0.49
CA VAL A 189 -13.18 0.98 -1.74
C VAL A 189 -13.32 -0.53 -1.72
N GLN A 190 -12.32 -1.24 -1.20
CA GLN A 190 -12.31 -2.69 -1.19
C GLN A 190 -11.97 -3.23 0.19
N LEU A 191 -12.86 -4.08 0.71
CA LEU A 191 -12.61 -4.90 1.89
C LEU A 191 -12.78 -6.36 1.49
N LYS A 192 -11.71 -7.15 1.64
CA LYS A 192 -11.78 -8.60 1.49
C LYS A 192 -11.37 -9.25 2.80
N VAL A 193 -12.21 -10.14 3.32
CA VAL A 193 -11.94 -10.88 4.54
C VAL A 193 -12.16 -12.37 4.29
N THR A 194 -11.18 -13.18 4.67
CA THR A 194 -11.28 -14.64 4.66
C THR A 194 -10.78 -15.16 6.01
N PRO A 195 -11.56 -16.02 6.69
CA PRO A 195 -11.18 -16.54 7.99
C PRO A 195 -10.01 -17.53 7.85
N ARG A 196 -9.34 -17.82 8.96
CA ARG A 196 -8.37 -18.92 9.00
C ARG A 196 -9.02 -20.25 8.68
N LYS A 197 -8.22 -21.21 8.22
CA LYS A 197 -8.66 -22.61 8.07
C LYS A 197 -9.18 -23.10 9.42
N ASN A 198 -10.41 -23.64 9.43
CA ASN A 198 -11.14 -24.13 10.60
C ASN A 198 -11.77 -23.04 11.49
N GLU A 199 -11.75 -21.77 11.09
CA GLU A 199 -12.52 -20.70 11.72
C GLU A 199 -13.68 -20.31 10.81
N GLU A 200 -14.82 -19.99 11.42
CA GLU A 200 -15.99 -19.47 10.72
C GLU A 200 -16.43 -18.18 11.38
N PHE A 201 -16.83 -17.21 10.57
CA PHE A 201 -17.46 -15.99 11.06
C PHE A 201 -18.94 -16.26 11.35
N ALA A 202 -19.48 -15.65 12.40
CA ALA A 202 -20.91 -15.73 12.67
C ALA A 202 -21.70 -15.17 11.48
N GLU A 203 -22.76 -15.86 11.06
CA GLU A 203 -23.55 -15.46 9.89
C GLU A 203 -24.11 -14.05 10.02
N GLU A 204 -24.50 -13.64 11.22
CA GLU A 204 -24.96 -12.28 11.53
C GLU A 204 -23.89 -11.24 11.21
N GLU A 205 -22.64 -11.49 11.61
CA GLU A 205 -21.54 -10.55 11.39
C GLU A 205 -21.17 -10.45 9.90
N VAL A 206 -21.17 -11.58 9.20
CA VAL A 206 -20.96 -11.64 7.76
C VAL A 206 -22.04 -10.84 7.04
N ARG A 207 -23.31 -11.01 7.44
CA ARG A 207 -24.46 -10.27 6.88
C ARG A 207 -24.31 -8.77 7.12
N GLU A 208 -23.88 -8.36 8.31
CA GLU A 208 -23.64 -6.94 8.63
C GLU A 208 -22.49 -6.33 7.81
N VAL A 209 -21.36 -7.03 7.68
CA VAL A 209 -20.24 -6.60 6.81
C VAL A 209 -20.70 -6.49 5.37
N MET A 210 -21.41 -7.50 4.86
CA MET A 210 -21.86 -7.57 3.47
C MET A 210 -22.95 -6.55 3.15
N ALA A 211 -23.69 -6.02 4.13
CA ALA A 211 -24.64 -4.92 3.94
C ALA A 211 -23.96 -3.62 3.45
N HIS A 212 -22.63 -3.52 3.60
CA HIS A 212 -21.83 -2.41 3.06
C HIS A 212 -21.35 -2.65 1.62
N ASN A 213 -21.50 -3.86 1.07
CA ASN A 213 -21.16 -4.16 -0.32
C ASN A 213 -22.09 -3.38 -1.26
N GLY A 214 -21.52 -2.82 -2.32
CA GLY A 214 -22.27 -2.06 -3.32
C GLY A 214 -22.66 -0.65 -2.88
N GLN A 215 -22.34 -0.20 -1.66
CA GLN A 215 -22.62 1.16 -1.22
C GLN A 215 -21.75 2.16 -2.01
N PHE A 216 -22.36 3.22 -2.53
CA PHE A 216 -21.61 4.31 -3.14
C PHE A 216 -20.92 5.13 -2.06
N LEU A 217 -19.60 5.24 -2.17
CA LEU A 217 -18.84 6.09 -1.27
C LEU A 217 -19.24 7.54 -1.49
N PRO A 218 -19.40 8.34 -0.41
CA PRO A 218 -19.62 9.76 -0.56
C PRO A 218 -18.41 10.30 -1.32
N VAL A 219 -18.64 10.72 -2.57
CA VAL A 219 -17.59 11.28 -3.43
C VAL A 219 -16.90 12.34 -2.59
N VAL A 220 -15.66 12.07 -2.17
CA VAL A 220 -14.79 13.12 -1.68
C VAL A 220 -14.72 14.04 -2.88
N LYS A 221 -15.50 15.12 -2.85
CA LYS A 221 -15.50 16.13 -3.90
C LYS A 221 -14.08 16.65 -3.92
N GLU A 222 -13.21 16.02 -4.70
CA GLU A 222 -11.88 16.51 -4.94
C GLU A 222 -12.11 17.91 -5.47
N LYS A 223 -11.64 18.89 -4.69
CA LYS A 223 -11.77 20.27 -5.09
C LYS A 223 -11.09 20.35 -6.45
N LEU A 224 -11.85 20.70 -7.48
CA LEU A 224 -11.31 20.97 -8.81
C LEU A 224 -10.01 21.77 -8.66
N THR A 225 -8.95 21.31 -9.32
CA THR A 225 -7.66 22.00 -9.27
C THR A 225 -7.85 23.46 -9.70
N THR A 226 -6.98 24.36 -9.26
CA THR A 226 -7.05 25.78 -9.66
C THR A 226 -7.06 25.94 -11.18
N SER A 227 -6.32 25.09 -11.90
CA SER A 227 -6.31 25.06 -13.36
C SER A 227 -7.64 24.57 -13.95
N SER A 228 -8.26 23.51 -13.39
CA SER A 228 -9.58 23.05 -13.83
C SER A 228 -10.67 24.09 -13.56
N LYS A 229 -10.60 24.77 -12.41
CA LYS A 229 -11.49 25.90 -12.09
C LYS A 229 -11.28 27.06 -13.05
N ALA A 230 -10.03 27.42 -13.34
CA ALA A 230 -9.69 28.50 -14.27
C ALA A 230 -10.15 28.18 -15.70
N ALA A 231 -10.05 26.93 -16.15
CA ALA A 231 -10.56 26.49 -17.45
C ALA A 231 -12.09 26.61 -17.52
N VAL A 232 -12.81 26.15 -16.49
CA VAL A 232 -14.28 26.30 -16.40
C VAL A 232 -14.66 27.78 -16.37
N ILE A 233 -13.98 28.59 -15.55
CA ILE A 233 -14.20 30.04 -15.47
C ILE A 233 -13.89 30.70 -16.81
N SER A 234 -12.80 30.34 -17.49
CA SER A 234 -12.40 30.89 -18.79
C SER A 234 -13.46 30.63 -19.86
N VAL A 235 -14.03 29.42 -19.90
CA VAL A 235 -15.15 29.09 -20.81
C VAL A 235 -16.39 29.92 -20.49
N VAL A 236 -16.71 30.09 -19.19
CA VAL A 236 -17.83 30.91 -18.75
C VAL A 236 -17.61 32.40 -19.08
N THR A 237 -16.40 32.93 -18.90
CA THR A 237 -16.08 34.34 -19.20
C THR A 237 -15.99 34.61 -20.70
N ALA A 238 -15.46 33.70 -21.51
CA ALA A 238 -15.41 33.85 -22.97
C ALA A 238 -16.82 33.89 -23.59
N ALA A 239 -17.77 33.19 -22.97
CA ALA A 239 -19.17 33.19 -23.38
C ALA A 239 -19.94 34.48 -23.01
N THR A 240 -19.36 35.41 -22.26
CA THR A 240 -20.05 36.67 -21.91
C THR A 240 -20.22 37.61 -23.09
N TRP A 241 -19.63 37.35 -24.26
CA TRP A 241 -19.53 38.31 -25.37
C TRP A 241 -20.49 38.11 -26.55
N SER A 242 -21.43 37.13 -26.53
CA SER A 242 -22.69 37.16 -27.32
C SER A 242 -23.43 35.81 -27.41
N THR A 243 -22.83 34.69 -26.98
CA THR A 243 -23.44 33.36 -27.06
C THR A 243 -23.59 32.74 -25.68
N LYS A 244 -24.77 32.18 -25.36
CA LYS A 244 -25.03 31.58 -24.03
C LYS A 244 -23.92 30.56 -23.71
N PRO A 245 -23.31 30.57 -22.50
CA PRO A 245 -22.19 29.69 -22.13
C PRO A 245 -22.38 28.20 -22.37
N ILE A 246 -23.64 27.76 -22.37
CA ILE A 246 -24.04 26.38 -22.68
C ILE A 246 -23.69 25.97 -24.11
N HIS A 247 -23.56 26.90 -25.06
CA HIS A 247 -23.24 26.61 -26.47
C HIS A 247 -21.75 26.38 -26.71
N CYS A 248 -20.87 26.76 -25.77
CA CYS A 248 -19.43 26.48 -25.84
C CYS A 248 -19.04 25.17 -25.14
N LEU A 249 -19.97 24.59 -24.37
CA LEU A 249 -19.84 23.27 -23.78
C LEU A 249 -20.35 22.26 -24.79
N ASP A 250 -19.46 21.76 -25.64
CA ASP A 250 -19.82 20.67 -26.54
C ASP A 250 -20.14 19.38 -25.76
N ALA A 251 -20.74 18.42 -26.44
CA ALA A 251 -21.12 17.13 -25.83
C ALA A 251 -19.91 16.39 -25.23
N TYR A 252 -18.70 16.61 -25.75
CA TYR A 252 -17.48 15.98 -25.27
C TYR A 252 -16.98 16.60 -23.96
N ILE A 253 -17.03 17.93 -23.82
CA ILE A 253 -16.68 18.65 -22.58
C ILE A 253 -17.71 18.35 -21.49
N LEU A 254 -19.02 18.36 -21.81
CA LEU A 254 -20.06 17.97 -20.87
C LEU A 254 -19.89 16.51 -20.44
N SER A 255 -19.66 15.60 -21.38
CA SER A 255 -19.38 14.20 -21.07
C SER A 255 -18.17 14.06 -20.15
N SER A 256 -17.09 14.81 -20.38
CA SER A 256 -15.89 14.77 -19.53
C SER A 256 -16.15 15.31 -18.12
N ILE A 257 -16.89 16.42 -17.99
CA ILE A 257 -17.30 16.98 -16.69
C ILE A 257 -18.22 16.02 -15.96
N PHE A 258 -19.19 15.41 -16.66
CA PHE A 258 -20.08 14.42 -16.07
C PHE A 258 -19.29 13.19 -15.68
N VAL A 259 -18.50 12.56 -16.54
CA VAL A 259 -17.66 11.39 -16.19
C VAL A 259 -16.76 11.68 -14.97
N PHE A 260 -16.16 12.86 -14.92
CA PHE A 260 -15.36 13.33 -13.78
C PHE A 260 -16.21 13.52 -12.51
N ALA A 261 -17.42 14.06 -12.63
CA ALA A 261 -18.33 14.31 -11.50
C ALA A 261 -19.19 13.09 -11.10
N SER A 262 -19.27 12.06 -11.94
CA SER A 262 -20.29 11.00 -11.87
C SER A 262 -19.74 9.58 -11.99
N THR A 263 -18.47 9.35 -11.68
CA THR A 263 -17.99 8.00 -11.34
C THR A 263 -17.98 7.82 -9.82
N PRO A 264 -19.16 7.64 -9.18
CA PRO A 264 -19.19 7.32 -7.76
C PRO A 264 -18.46 6.01 -7.57
N THR A 265 -17.44 6.03 -6.71
CA THR A 265 -16.71 4.80 -6.39
C THR A 265 -17.62 3.94 -5.53
N GLN A 266 -17.94 2.74 -6.03
CA GLN A 266 -18.74 1.78 -5.29
C GLN A 266 -17.83 0.94 -4.40
N ARG A 267 -18.22 0.76 -3.13
CA ARG A 267 -17.52 -0.12 -2.21
C ARG A 267 -17.77 -1.58 -2.62
N SER A 268 -16.71 -2.36 -2.68
CA SER A 268 -16.74 -3.82 -2.82
C SER A 268 -16.36 -4.44 -1.48
N VAL A 269 -17.25 -5.25 -0.93
CA VAL A 269 -17.00 -6.04 0.28
C VAL A 269 -17.17 -7.51 -0.06
N GLU A 270 -16.13 -8.30 0.21
CA GLU A 270 -16.11 -9.75 0.02
C GLU A 270 -15.78 -10.41 1.35
N CYS A 271 -16.68 -11.25 1.85
CA CYS A 271 -16.43 -12.10 3.01
C CYS A 271 -16.72 -13.55 2.60
N GLN A 272 -15.71 -14.42 2.71
CA GLN A 272 -15.89 -15.84 2.40
C GLN A 272 -16.21 -16.60 3.68
N CYS A 273 -17.36 -17.27 3.71
CA CYS A 273 -17.60 -18.37 4.64
C CYS A 273 -17.19 -19.66 3.92
N MET A 274 -16.36 -20.49 4.54
CA MET A 274 -16.22 -21.87 4.06
C MET A 274 -17.46 -22.61 4.55
N GLY A 275 -18.23 -23.17 3.61
CA GLY A 275 -19.36 -24.04 3.89
C GLY A 275 -19.01 -25.51 3.74
#